data_AF-A0A662UXC3-F1
#
_entry.id   AF-A0A662UXC3-F1
#
_cell.length_a   1.000
_cell.length_b   1.000
_cell.length_c   1.000
_cell.angle_alpha   90.00
_cell.angle_beta   90.00
_cell.angle_gamma   90.00
#
_symmetry.space_group_name_H-M   'P 1'
#
loop_
_entity.id
_entity.type
_entity.pdbx_description
1 polymer ?
#
loop_
_entity_poly.entity_id
_entity_poly.type
_entity_poly.pdbx_seq_one_letter_code
_entity_poly.pdbx_strand_id
1 'polypeptide(L)' 'MAHVHKLYEYDYEKGTIRLKNKRCPRCGSVMAYHKKPVPRWHCGKCGYTEFIRSSR' A
#
# COMPACT_ATOMS: atom_id res chain seq x y z
N MET A 1 -15.70 -12.61 2.19
CA MET A 1 -14.95 -12.60 0.92
C MET A 1 -13.96 -11.44 0.92
N ALA A 2 -12.71 -11.67 0.53
CA ALA A 2 -11.71 -10.61 0.44
C ALA A 2 -11.93 -9.79 -0.86
N HIS A 3 -12.25 -8.50 -0.75
CA HIS A 3 -12.48 -7.62 -1.90
C HIS A 3 -11.16 -7.12 -2.51
N VAL A 4 -10.35 -8.05 -3.04
CA VAL A 4 -9.00 -7.77 -3.58
C VAL A 4 -9.02 -6.75 -4.71
N HIS A 5 -10.07 -6.73 -5.53
CA HIS A 5 -10.22 -5.77 -6.63
C HIS A 5 -10.21 -4.30 -6.18
N LYS A 6 -10.61 -3.99 -4.94
CA LYS A 6 -10.65 -2.61 -4.42
C LYS A 6 -9.28 -1.98 -4.21
N LEU A 7 -8.21 -2.79 -4.22
CA LEU A 7 -6.81 -2.37 -4.06
C LEU A 7 -6.23 -1.73 -5.33
N TYR A 8 -6.92 -1.84 -6.46
CA TYR A 8 -6.50 -1.28 -7.73
C TYR A 8 -7.36 -0.05 -8.07
N GLU A 9 -6.72 0.98 -8.63
CA GLU A 9 -7.37 2.07 -9.34
C GLU A 9 -7.30 1.79 -10.82
N TYR A 10 -8.46 1.92 -11.45
CA TYR A 10 -8.58 1.90 -12.90
C TYR A 10 -8.66 3.34 -13.37
N ASP A 11 -7.88 3.68 -14.39
CA ASP A 11 -8.09 4.86 -15.21
C ASP A 11 -8.51 4.34 -16.59
N TYR A 12 -9.83 4.36 -16.86
CA TYR A 12 -10.39 3.85 -18.11
C TYR A 12 -10.10 4.76 -19.30
N GLU A 13 -9.81 6.04 -19.06
CA GLU A 13 -9.47 6.99 -20.14
C GLU A 13 -8.07 6.70 -20.69
N LYS A 14 -7.13 6.35 -19.80
CA LYS A 14 -5.74 6.03 -20.18
C LYS A 14 -5.47 4.53 -20.30
N GLY A 15 -6.43 3.68 -19.95
CA GLY A 15 -6.27 2.23 -19.92
C GLY A 15 -5.22 1.74 -18.92
N THR A 16 -4.96 2.50 -17.85
CA THR A 16 -3.92 2.16 -16.87
C THR A 16 -4.51 1.61 -15.58
N ILE A 17 -3.86 0.57 -15.06
CA ILE A 17 -4.21 -0.06 -13.78
C ILE A 17 -3.08 0.25 -12.80
N ARG A 18 -3.40 1.00 -11.74
CA ARG A 18 -2.45 1.39 -10.70
C ARG A 18 -2.82 0.74 -9.38
N LEU A 19 -1.80 0.33 -8.63
CA LEU A 19 -2.01 -0.23 -7.30
C LEU A 19 -2.10 0.92 -6.31
N LYS A 20 -3.19 1.00 -5.52
CA LYS A 20 -3.41 2.09 -4.55
C LYS A 20 -2.32 2.16 -3.48
N ASN A 21 -1.79 1.00 -3.11
CA ASN A 21 -0.89 0.82 -1.99
C ASN A 21 0.55 0.55 -2.44
N LYS A 22 1.50 0.87 -1.56
CA LYS A 22 2.93 0.61 -1.78
C LYS A 22 3.22 -0.90 -1.81
N ARG A 23 4.13 -1.32 -2.70
CA ARG A 23 4.70 -2.68 -2.67
C ARG A 23 5.85 -2.75 -1.67
N CYS A 24 5.91 -3.84 -0.91
CA CYS A 24 6.96 -4.07 0.06
C CYS A 24 8.31 -4.26 -0.65
N PRO A 25 9.37 -3.54 -0.28
CA PRO A 25 10.68 -3.67 -0.90
C PRO A 25 11.36 -5.03 -0.63
N ARG A 26 10.92 -5.75 0.42
CA ARG A 26 11.51 -7.05 0.79
C ARG A 26 10.83 -8.24 0.11
N CYS A 27 9.50 -8.27 0.06
CA CYS A 27 8.75 -9.44 -0.38
C CYS A 27 7.78 -9.17 -1.54
N GLY A 28 7.73 -7.94 -2.07
CA GLY A 28 6.86 -7.55 -3.18
C GLY A 28 5.36 -7.52 -2.86
N SER A 29 4.96 -7.89 -1.64
CA SER A 29 3.55 -7.92 -1.23
C SER A 29 2.99 -6.50 -1.02
N VAL A 30 1.67 -6.35 -1.16
CA VAL A 30 1.00 -5.07 -0.95
C VAL A 30 1.05 -4.69 0.54
N MET A 31 1.55 -3.51 0.84
CA MET A 31 1.61 -2.99 2.21
C MET A 31 0.30 -2.30 2.59
N ALA A 32 -0.08 -2.40 3.86
CA ALA A 32 -1.20 -1.68 4.42
C ALA A 32 -0.73 -0.30 4.91
N TYR A 33 -1.47 0.75 4.56
CA TYR A 33 -1.22 2.09 5.07
C TYR A 33 -2.06 2.34 6.32
N HIS A 34 -1.40 2.49 7.47
CA HIS A 34 -2.05 2.85 8.72
C HIS A 34 -1.81 4.33 9.01
N LYS A 35 -2.89 5.11 9.12
CA LYS A 35 -2.82 6.57 9.35
C LYS A 35 -2.65 6.96 10.83
N LYS A 36 -3.08 6.11 11.77
CA LYS A 36 -3.05 6.38 13.21
C LYS A 36 -2.30 5.27 13.97
N PRO A 37 -1.64 5.57 15.11
CA PRO A 37 -1.36 6.91 15.65
C PRO A 37 -0.29 7.68 14.87
N VAL A 38 0.61 6.97 14.18
CA VAL A 38 1.64 7.54 13.28
C VAL A 38 1.45 6.93 11.89
N PRO A 39 1.48 7.73 10.80
CA PRO A 39 1.39 7.22 9.44
C PRO A 39 2.52 6.24 9.13
N ARG A 40 2.17 4.99 8.83
CA ARG A 40 3.13 3.93 8.53
C ARG A 40 2.62 2.98 7.46
N TRP A 41 3.55 2.46 6.67
CA TRP A 41 3.35 1.30 5.82
C TRP A 41 3.74 0.05 6.59
N HIS A 42 2.82 -0.90 6.70
CA HIS A 42 3.10 -2.19 7.34
C HIS A 42 2.86 -3.34 6.36
N CYS A 43 3.82 -4.26 6.29
CA CYS A 43 3.70 -5.47 5.50
C CYS A 43 3.27 -6.64 6.39
N GLY A 44 2.04 -7.13 6.20
CA GLY A 44 1.52 -8.27 6.96
C GLY A 44 2.21 -9.61 6.66
N LYS A 45 2.97 -9.73 5.55
CA LYS A 45 3.63 -10.99 5.17
C LYS A 45 5.01 -11.17 5.82
N CYS A 46 5.82 -10.13 5.85
CA CYS A 46 7.21 -10.20 6.37
C CYS A 46 7.47 -9.35 7.62
N GLY A 47 6.43 -8.67 8.14
CA GLY A 47 6.53 -7.81 9.32
C GLY A 47 7.23 -6.46 9.07
N TYR A 48 7.69 -6.18 7.86
CA TYR A 48 8.38 -4.94 7.54
C TYR A 48 7.47 -3.73 7.75
N THR A 49 7.96 -2.72 8.47
CA THR A 49 7.23 -1.50 8.77
C THR A 49 8.07 -0.28 8.42
N GLU A 50 7.50 0.65 7.68
CA GLU A 50 8.13 1.90 7.27
C GLU A 50 7.28 3.06 7.75
N PHE A 51 7.84 3.89 8.63
CA PHE A 51 7.15 5.06 9.15
C PHE A 51 7.36 6.23 8.20
N ILE A 52 6.26 6.85 7.77
CA ILE A 52 6.32 8.06 6.97
C ILE A 52 6.64 9.20 7.93
N ARG A 53 7.93 9.46 8.15
CA ARG A 53 8.35 10.69 8.83
C ARG A 53 8.21 11.83 7.82
N SER A 54 7.22 12.70 8.03
CA SER A 54 7.21 13.99 7.36
C SER A 54 8.42 14.76 7.89
N SER A 55 9.52 14.77 7.14
CA SER A 55 10.63 15.68 7.42
C SER A 55 10.10 17.10 7.30
N ARG A 56 9.99 17.78 8.43
CA ARG A 56 9.67 19.21 8.51
C ARG A 56 10.91 20.02 8.17
#